data_AF-A0A524RNI8-F1
#
_entry.id   AF-A0A524RNI8-F1
#
_cell.length_a   1.000
_cell.length_b   1.000
_cell.length_c   1.000
_cell.angle_alpha   90.00
_cell.angle_beta   90.00
_cell.angle_gamma   90.00
#
_symmetry.space_group_name_H-M   'P 1'
#
loop_
_entity.id
_entity.type
_entity.pdbx_description
1 polymer ?
#
loop_
_entity_poly.entity_id
_entity_poly.type
_entity_poly.pdbx_seq_one_letter_code
_entity_poly.pdbx_strand_id
1 'polypeptide(L)' 'MQQARDELAAYRDRLAADVVVMGQKLKLPRRMVERNLAQHPELAQVDGVLAQLEQQIAAAP' A
#
# COMPACT_ATOMS: atom_id res chain seq x y z
N MET A 1 -2.98 3.48 -18.71
CA MET A 1 -2.20 3.82 -17.50
C MET A 1 -3.10 3.98 -16.27
N GLN A 2 -4.21 4.72 -16.34
CA GLN A 2 -5.13 4.88 -15.21
C GLN A 2 -5.61 3.57 -14.58
N GLN A 3 -6.11 2.63 -15.40
CA GLN A 3 -6.59 1.34 -14.91
C GLN A 3 -5.51 0.54 -14.15
N ALA A 4 -4.27 0.52 -14.66
CA ALA A 4 -3.17 -0.17 -13.99
C ALA A 4 -2.83 0.47 -12.62
N ARG A 5 -2.90 1.80 -12.53
CA ARG A 5 -2.74 2.53 -11.26
C ARG A 5 -3.85 2.19 -10.28
N ASP A 6 -5.09 2.11 -10.74
CA ASP A 6 -6.24 1.81 -9.87
C ASP A 6 -6.23 0.34 -9.38
N GLU A 7 -5.84 -0.60 -10.24
CA GLU A 7 -5.64 -2.01 -9.85
C GLU A 7 -4.52 -2.14 -8.80
N LEU A 8 -3.40 -1.42 -8.98
CA LEU A 8 -2.28 -1.42 -8.05
C LEU A 8 -2.64 -0.76 -6.71
N ALA A 9 -3.44 0.32 -6.73
CA ALA A 9 -3.94 0.98 -5.52
C ALA A 9 -4.90 0.07 -4.74
N ALA A 10 -5.81 -0.62 -5.44
CA ALA A 10 -6.70 -1.60 -4.81
C ALA A 10 -5.91 -2.76 -4.18
N TYR A 11 -4.82 -3.20 -4.82
CA TYR A 11 -3.94 -4.21 -4.25
C TYR A 11 -3.24 -3.70 -2.99
N ARG A 12 -2.68 -2.49 -3.02
CA ARG A 12 -2.05 -1.82 -1.88
C ARG A 12 -2.98 -1.79 -0.65
N ASP A 13 -4.24 -1.41 -0.88
CA ASP A 13 -5.21 -1.27 0.21
C ASP A 13 -5.61 -2.62 0.82
N ARG A 14 -5.72 -3.67 0.00
CA ARG A 14 -5.94 -5.05 0.49
C ARG A 14 -4.77 -5.52 1.34
N LEU A 15 -3.54 -5.30 0.89
CA LEU A 15 -2.34 -5.67 1.64
C LEU A 15 -2.26 -4.94 2.99
N ALA A 16 -2.54 -3.63 3.02
CA ALA A 16 -2.59 -2.88 4.26
C ALA A 16 -3.70 -3.40 5.21
N ALA A 17 -4.88 -3.72 4.67
CA ALA A 17 -5.97 -4.31 5.45
C ALA A 17 -5.57 -5.68 6.04
N ASP A 18 -4.89 -6.52 5.28
CA ASP A 18 -4.41 -7.82 5.75
C ASP A 18 -3.41 -7.69 6.90
N VAL A 19 -2.49 -6.72 6.84
CA VAL A 19 -1.56 -6.41 7.94
C VAL A 19 -2.33 -6.00 9.20
N VAL A 20 -3.38 -5.18 9.05
CA VAL A 20 -4.24 -4.75 10.18
C VAL A 20 -5.01 -5.94 10.77
N VAL A 21 -5.68 -6.73 9.91
CA VAL A 21 -6.45 -7.91 10.33
C VAL A 21 -5.55 -8.93 11.03
N MET A 22 -4.34 -9.16 10.50
CA MET A 22 -3.37 -10.03 11.14
C MET A 22 -2.94 -9.48 12.51
N GLY A 23 -2.65 -8.17 12.59
CA GLY A 23 -2.31 -7.52 13.85
C GLY A 23 -3.41 -7.66 14.91
N GLN A 24 -4.68 -7.52 14.50
CA GLN A 24 -5.84 -7.73 15.38
C GLN A 24 -5.95 -9.19 15.83
N LYS A 25 -5.81 -10.16 14.92
CA LYS A 25 -5.82 -11.60 15.24
C LYS A 25 -4.73 -11.99 16.24
N LEU A 26 -3.55 -11.37 16.11
CA LEU A 26 -2.41 -11.55 17.01
C LEU A 26 -2.49 -10.69 18.29
N LYS A 27 -3.56 -9.90 18.46
CA LYS A 27 -3.73 -8.96 19.58
C LYS A 27 -2.55 -8.00 19.76
N LEU A 28 -1.91 -7.61 18.65
CA LEU A 28 -0.80 -6.67 18.69
C LEU A 28 -1.28 -5.28 19.14
N PRO A 29 -0.48 -4.56 19.94
CA PRO A 29 -0.73 -3.15 20.22
C PRO A 29 -0.82 -2.34 18.92
N ARG A 30 -1.73 -1.38 18.85
CA ARG A 30 -1.93 -0.50 17.67
C ARG A 30 -0.64 0.10 17.13
N ARG A 31 0.24 0.60 18.02
CA ARG A 31 1.57 1.16 17.67
C ARG A 31 2.45 0.18 16.89
N MET A 32 2.34 -1.13 17.15
CA MET A 32 3.11 -2.15 16.44
C MET A 32 2.51 -2.42 15.07
N VAL A 33 1.18 -2.42 14.94
CA VAL A 33 0.51 -2.54 13.63
C VAL A 33 0.87 -1.35 12.74
N GLU A 34 0.83 -0.13 13.27
CA GLU A 34 1.23 1.08 12.56
C GLU A 34 2.71 1.03 12.13
N ARG A 35 3.60 0.58 13.02
CA ARG A 35 5.02 0.35 12.66
C ARG A 35 5.15 -0.68 11.55
N ASN A 36 4.44 -1.80 11.63
CA ASN A 36 4.49 -2.86 10.63
C ASN A 36 3.98 -2.38 9.28
N LEU A 37 2.92 -1.56 9.24
CA LEU A 37 2.45 -0.91 8.01
C LEU A 37 3.50 0.03 7.43
N ALA A 38 4.09 0.90 8.25
CA ALA A 38 5.10 1.87 7.81
C ALA A 38 6.42 1.23 7.34
N GLN A 39 6.75 0.05 7.89
CA GLN A 39 7.97 -0.70 7.55
C GLN A 39 7.70 -1.88 6.62
N HIS A 40 6.49 -2.01 6.06
CA HIS A 40 6.16 -3.14 5.21
C HIS A 40 6.88 -3.01 3.86
N PRO A 41 7.81 -3.92 3.51
CA PRO A 41 8.67 -3.76 2.35
C PRO A 41 7.86 -3.74 1.04
N GLU A 42 6.82 -4.56 0.95
CA GLU A 42 5.96 -4.62 -0.24
C GLU A 42 5.04 -3.41 -0.36
N LEU A 43 4.56 -2.83 0.75
CA LEU A 43 3.76 -1.60 0.68
C LEU A 43 4.64 -0.45 0.18
N ALA A 44 5.86 -0.34 0.70
CA ALA A 44 6.82 0.68 0.25
C ALA A 44 7.16 0.54 -1.24
N GLN A 45 7.31 -0.69 -1.74
CA GLN A 45 7.53 -0.93 -3.17
C GLN A 45 6.31 -0.53 -4.01
N VAL A 46 5.12 -0.95 -3.60
CA VAL A 46 3.86 -0.62 -4.31
C VAL A 46 3.61 0.88 -4.32
N ASP A 47 3.79 1.56 -3.19
CA ASP A 47 3.66 3.02 -3.08
C ASP A 47 4.67 3.73 -4.02
N GLY A 48 5.89 3.21 -4.14
CA GLY A 48 6.90 3.72 -5.07
C GLY A 48 6.53 3.56 -6.56
N VAL A 49 5.89 2.45 -6.93
CA VAL A 49 5.39 2.23 -8.30
C VAL A 49 4.16 3.10 -8.57
N LEU A 50 3.25 3.23 -7.60
CA LEU A 50 2.08 4.11 -7.69
C LEU A 50 2.51 5.56 -7.94
N ALA A 51 3.50 6.06 -7.19
CA ALA A 51 4.05 7.40 -7.40
C ALA A 51 4.62 7.58 -8.82
N GLN A 52 5.35 6.59 -9.35
CA GLN A 52 5.86 6.63 -10.72
C GLN A 52 4.74 6.62 -11.75
N LEU A 53 3.67 5.84 -11.54
CA LEU A 53 2.51 5.81 -12.43
C LEU A 53 1.75 7.14 -12.41
N GLU A 54 1.60 7.76 -11.25
CA GLU A 54 0.96 9.08 -11.10
C GLU A 54 1.75 10.17 -11.84
N GLN A 55 3.09 10.17 -11.73
CA GLN A 55 3.94 11.09 -12.49
C GLN A 55 3.79 10.89 -14.00
N GLN A 56 3.74 9.64 -14.47
CA GLN A 56 3.55 9.33 -15.89
C GLN A 56 2.17 9.74 -16.41
N ILE A 57 1.12 9.56 -15.61
CA ILE A 57 -0.25 10.00 -15.95
C ILE A 57 -0.32 11.53 -16.00
N ALA A 58 0.29 12.22 -15.02
CA ALA A 58 0.28 13.69 -14.96
C ALA A 58 1.13 14.34 -16.07
N ALA A 59 2.18 13.65 -16.54
CA ALA A 59 3.03 14.11 -17.64
C ALA A 59 2.49 13.75 -19.04
N ALA A 60 1.43 12.94 -19.12
CA ALA A 60 0.77 12.64 -20.39
C ALA A 60 -0.10 13.84 -20.82
N PRO A 61 0.04 14.34 -22.06
CA PRO A 61 -0.69 15.51 -22.57
C PRO A 61 -2.18 15.27 -22.78
#